data_AF-A0A226EIS6-F1
#
_entry.id   AF-A0A226EIS6-F1
#
_cell.length_a   1.000
_cell.length_b   1.000
_cell.length_c   1.000
_cell.angle_alpha   90.00
_cell.angle_beta   90.00
_cell.angle_gamma   90.00
#
_symmetry.space_group_name_H-M   'P 1'
#
loop_
_entity.id
_entity.type
_entity.pdbx_description
1 polymer ?
#
loop_
_entity_poly.entity_id
_entity_poly.type
_entity_poly.pdbx_seq_one_letter_code
_entity_poly.pdbx_strand_id
1 'polypeptide(L)'
;MEEKLRRESKQYLDKLFKQYEEKNTAALTREGVIKVMQKMFPGFDQFEELDDIMEKHLKTATYTVLNKETAQFDVQHIDNTIDFPSCQFIVVYFLKKSARRDTDPFAYKGLIRFTDFSGNMSQSLIDPNAEMKRRMY
;
A
#
# COMPACT_ATOMS: atom_id res chain seq x y z
N MET A 1 14.19 4.49 1.76
CA MET A 1 12.88 3.82 1.97
C MET A 1 11.88 4.16 0.86
N GLU A 2 11.63 5.43 0.57
CA GLU A 2 10.67 5.83 -0.48
C GLU A 2 11.03 5.30 -1.88
N GLU A 3 12.28 5.48 -2.31
CA GLU A 3 12.72 4.97 -3.62
C GLU A 3 12.66 3.45 -3.72
N LYS A 4 12.88 2.73 -2.60
CA LYS A 4 12.79 1.27 -2.56
C LYS A 4 11.34 0.84 -2.78
N LEU A 5 10.40 1.43 -2.02
CA LEU A 5 8.96 1.19 -2.20
C LEU A 5 8.49 1.55 -3.60
N ARG A 6 8.93 2.70 -4.14
CA ARG A 6 8.63 3.10 -5.53
C ARG A 6 9.11 2.04 -6.52
N ARG A 7 10.34 1.52 -6.38
CA ARG A 7 10.87 0.49 -7.29
C ARG A 7 10.11 -0.82 -7.21
N GLU A 8 9.79 -1.27 -6.00
CA GLU A 8 9.10 -2.54 -5.75
C GLU A 8 7.63 -2.49 -6.18
N SER A 9 6.93 -1.38 -5.93
CA SER A 9 5.52 -1.23 -6.29
C SER A 9 5.29 -0.86 -7.76
N LYS A 10 6.28 -0.23 -8.43
CA LYS A 10 6.10 0.32 -9.78
C LYS A 10 5.58 -0.68 -10.79
N GLN A 11 6.13 -1.90 -10.83
CA GLN A 11 5.73 -2.89 -11.84
C GLN A 11 4.29 -3.37 -11.65
N TYR A 12 3.89 -3.59 -10.41
CA TYR A 12 2.52 -4.01 -10.10
C TYR A 12 1.53 -2.86 -10.28
N LEU A 13 1.91 -1.66 -9.85
CA LEU A 13 1.13 -0.45 -10.07
C LEU A 13 0.95 -0.14 -11.55
N ASP A 14 1.98 -0.27 -12.39
CA ASP A 14 1.88 -0.05 -13.84
C ASP A 14 0.87 -1.02 -14.49
N LYS A 15 0.84 -2.28 -14.04
CA LYS A 15 -0.16 -3.25 -14.51
C LYS A 15 -1.58 -2.84 -14.11
N LEU A 16 -1.79 -2.47 -12.85
CA LEU A 16 -3.11 -2.05 -12.37
C LEU A 16 -3.55 -0.73 -13.02
N PHE A 17 -2.62 0.20 -13.20
CA PHE A 17 -2.89 1.47 -13.85
C PHE A 17 -3.39 1.22 -15.28
N LYS A 18 -2.65 0.45 -16.09
CA LYS A 18 -3.08 0.09 -17.45
C LYS A 18 -4.38 -0.70 -17.50
N GLN A 19 -4.68 -1.49 -16.47
CA GLN A 19 -5.93 -2.26 -16.38
C GLN A 19 -7.14 -1.35 -16.17
N TYR A 20 -6.99 -0.27 -15.40
CA TYR A 20 -8.08 0.66 -15.09
C TYR A 20 -8.04 1.95 -15.91
N GLU A 21 -7.03 2.09 -16.77
CA GLU A 21 -6.88 3.19 -17.70
C GLU A 21 -7.87 3.04 -18.85
N GLU A 22 -8.79 4.00 -18.90
CA GLU A 22 -9.73 4.10 -20.00
C GLU A 22 -9.09 4.88 -21.15
N LYS A 23 -9.24 4.36 -22.37
CA LYS A 23 -8.90 5.05 -23.63
C LYS A 23 -7.43 5.41 -23.82
N ASN A 24 -6.49 4.75 -23.11
CA ASN A 24 -5.04 4.94 -23.25
C ASN A 24 -4.60 6.42 -23.09
N THR A 25 -5.19 7.14 -22.14
CA THR A 25 -4.97 8.58 -21.92
C THR A 25 -3.76 8.90 -21.02
N ALA A 26 -3.01 7.89 -20.60
CA ALA A 26 -1.99 7.91 -19.55
C ALA A 26 -2.49 8.48 -18.20
N ALA A 27 -3.80 8.43 -17.96
CA ALA A 27 -4.46 8.99 -16.78
C ALA A 27 -5.64 8.13 -16.31
N LEU A 28 -5.92 8.17 -15.01
CA LEU A 28 -7.06 7.48 -14.39
C LEU A 28 -8.10 8.47 -13.91
N THR A 29 -9.37 8.07 -13.98
CA THR A 29 -10.43 8.76 -13.25
C THR A 29 -10.27 8.53 -11.73
N ARG A 30 -10.94 9.34 -10.90
CA ARG A 30 -11.01 9.11 -9.45
C ARG A 30 -11.39 7.66 -9.10
N GLU A 31 -12.42 7.13 -9.76
CA GLU A 31 -12.84 5.74 -9.56
C GLU A 31 -11.75 4.72 -9.92
N GLY A 32 -11.01 4.98 -10.99
CA GLY A 32 -9.87 4.15 -11.39
C GLY A 32 -8.79 4.10 -10.29
N VAL A 33 -8.45 5.24 -9.71
CA VAL A 33 -7.49 5.32 -8.60
C VAL A 33 -7.99 4.59 -7.36
N ILE A 34 -9.29 4.72 -7.00
CA ILE A 34 -9.89 3.98 -5.88
C ILE A 34 -9.76 2.46 -6.10
N LYS A 35 -10.05 1.97 -7.31
CA LYS A 35 -9.89 0.55 -7.66
C LYS A 35 -8.44 0.09 -7.55
N VAL A 36 -7.49 0.90 -8.02
CA VAL A 36 -6.04 0.63 -7.85
C VAL A 36 -5.69 0.51 -6.37
N MET A 37 -6.14 1.45 -5.54
CA MET A 37 -5.89 1.46 -4.10
C MET A 37 -6.45 0.20 -3.42
N GLN A 38 -7.71 -0.16 -3.68
CA GLN A 38 -8.32 -1.36 -3.11
C GLN A 38 -7.61 -2.67 -3.53
N LYS A 39 -7.02 -2.72 -4.74
CA LYS A 39 -6.25 -3.88 -5.22
C LYS A 39 -4.85 -3.97 -4.62
N MET A 40 -4.23 -2.84 -4.36
CA MET A 40 -2.89 -2.80 -3.74
C MET A 40 -2.95 -2.94 -2.23
N PHE A 41 -4.05 -2.53 -1.62
CA PHE A 41 -4.30 -2.57 -0.19
C PHE A 41 -5.67 -3.22 0.07
N PRO A 42 -5.75 -4.55 0.13
CA PRO A 42 -6.98 -5.23 0.52
C PRO A 42 -7.43 -4.73 1.91
N GLY A 43 -8.68 -4.26 2.02
CA GLY A 43 -9.21 -3.68 3.26
C GLY A 43 -8.89 -2.20 3.48
N PHE A 44 -8.43 -1.48 2.45
CA PHE A 44 -8.28 -0.03 2.50
C PHE A 44 -9.58 0.67 2.91
N ASP A 45 -9.52 1.50 3.95
CA ASP A 45 -10.66 2.19 4.57
C ASP A 45 -10.49 3.72 4.66
N GLN A 46 -9.30 4.25 4.35
CA GLN A 46 -8.96 5.68 4.42
C GLN A 46 -9.44 6.46 3.20
N PHE A 47 -10.73 6.31 2.84
CA PHE A 47 -11.28 6.93 1.63
C PHE A 47 -11.37 8.46 1.71
N GLU A 48 -11.67 9.03 2.87
CA GLU A 48 -11.72 10.49 3.05
C GLU A 48 -10.36 11.14 2.77
N GLU A 49 -9.29 10.63 3.40
CA GLU A 49 -7.93 11.13 3.17
C GLU A 49 -7.43 10.83 1.74
N LEU A 50 -7.86 9.71 1.15
CA LEU A 50 -7.57 9.43 -0.25
C LEU A 50 -8.17 10.52 -1.15
N ASP A 51 -9.41 10.92 -0.91
CA ASP A 51 -10.09 11.95 -1.69
C ASP A 51 -9.40 13.31 -1.56
N ASP A 52 -9.04 13.71 -0.32
CA ASP A 52 -8.28 14.95 -0.05
C ASP A 52 -6.94 15.02 -0.81
N ILE A 53 -6.25 13.88 -0.93
CA ILE A 53 -4.98 13.81 -1.66
C ILE A 53 -5.25 13.80 -3.16
N MET A 54 -6.24 13.03 -3.63
CA MET A 54 -6.60 12.98 -5.04
C MET A 54 -6.94 14.37 -5.59
N GLU A 55 -7.66 15.19 -4.82
CA GLU A 55 -8.02 16.56 -5.17
C GLU A 55 -6.82 17.43 -5.54
N LYS A 56 -5.71 17.26 -4.81
CA LYS A 56 -4.46 18.02 -5.05
C LYS A 56 -3.75 17.61 -6.33
N HIS A 57 -4.13 16.47 -6.91
CA HIS A 57 -3.48 15.87 -8.06
C HIS A 57 -4.39 15.77 -9.30
N LEU A 58 -5.61 16.34 -9.26
CA LEU A 58 -6.52 16.36 -10.39
C LEU A 58 -5.97 17.20 -11.55
N LYS A 59 -6.09 16.65 -12.75
CA LYS A 59 -5.66 17.25 -14.02
C LYS A 59 -6.65 16.90 -15.13
N THR A 60 -6.63 17.69 -16.20
CA THR A 60 -7.33 17.36 -17.44
C THR A 60 -6.42 16.53 -18.34
N ALA A 61 -6.85 15.31 -18.69
CA ALA A 61 -6.17 14.48 -19.66
C ALA A 61 -6.65 14.84 -21.06
N THR A 62 -5.71 14.92 -22.00
CA THR A 62 -5.99 15.22 -23.40
C THR A 62 -5.55 14.05 -24.26
N TYR A 63 -6.43 13.61 -25.17
CA TYR A 63 -6.16 12.46 -26.03
C TYR A 63 -6.82 12.64 -27.40
N THR A 64 -6.27 11.99 -28.40
CA THR A 64 -6.74 12.08 -29.79
C THR A 64 -7.54 10.84 -30.16
N VAL A 65 -8.72 11.03 -30.73
CA VAL A 65 -9.58 9.96 -31.24
C VAL A 65 -9.73 10.14 -32.74
N LEU A 66 -9.59 9.05 -33.50
CA LEU A 66 -9.91 9.07 -34.92
C LEU A 66 -11.43 9.03 -35.10
N ASN A 67 -11.98 10.11 -35.65
CA ASN A 67 -13.37 10.16 -36.02
C ASN A 67 -13.59 9.39 -37.33
N LYS A 68 -14.41 8.33 -37.26
CA LYS A 68 -14.65 7.44 -38.40
C LYS A 68 -15.51 8.07 -39.49
N GLU A 69 -16.28 9.10 -39.16
CA GLU A 69 -17.20 9.75 -40.10
C GLU A 69 -16.49 10.84 -40.91
N THR A 70 -15.66 11.65 -40.25
CA THR A 70 -14.91 12.75 -40.89
C THR A 70 -13.51 12.34 -41.35
N ALA A 71 -13.04 11.14 -40.96
CA ALA A 71 -11.67 10.65 -41.16
C ALA A 71 -10.59 11.61 -40.61
N GLN A 72 -10.94 12.42 -39.61
CA GLN A 72 -10.06 13.38 -38.96
C GLN A 72 -9.75 12.97 -37.53
N PHE A 73 -8.62 13.46 -37.01
CA PHE A 73 -8.27 13.30 -35.60
C PHE A 73 -8.93 14.40 -34.78
N ASP A 74 -9.82 14.00 -33.87
CA ASP A 74 -10.46 14.90 -32.92
C ASP A 74 -9.70 14.86 -31.59
N VAL A 75 -9.44 16.03 -31.02
CA VAL A 75 -8.87 16.16 -29.68
C VAL A 75 -10.02 16.12 -28.68
N GLN A 76 -9.95 15.18 -27.73
CA GLN A 76 -10.90 15.05 -26.64
C GLN A 76 -10.19 15.30 -25.30
N HIS A 77 -10.97 15.80 -24.34
CA HIS A 77 -10.52 16.10 -22.99
C HIS A 77 -11.32 15.30 -21.97
N ILE A 78 -10.65 14.80 -20.93
CA ILE A 78 -11.28 14.18 -19.76
C ILE A 78 -10.83 14.96 -18.54
N ASP A 79 -11.78 15.60 -17.87
CA ASP A 79 -11.51 16.31 -16.62
C ASP A 79 -11.42 15.36 -15.43
N ASN A 80 -10.86 15.85 -14.33
CA ASN A 80 -10.76 15.12 -13.05
C ASN A 80 -10.01 13.78 -13.14
N THR A 81 -8.88 13.79 -13.85
CA THR A 81 -8.02 12.63 -14.01
C THR A 81 -6.71 12.77 -13.23
N ILE A 82 -6.05 11.64 -12.96
CA ILE A 82 -4.80 11.54 -12.22
C ILE A 82 -3.79 10.77 -13.08
N ASP A 83 -2.67 11.41 -13.39
CA ASP A 83 -1.59 10.80 -14.19
C ASP A 83 -0.84 9.70 -13.41
N PHE A 84 -0.10 8.86 -14.14
CA PHE A 84 0.67 7.77 -13.54
C PHE A 84 1.64 8.23 -12.44
N PRO A 85 2.46 9.29 -12.62
CA PRO A 85 3.35 9.77 -11.56
C PRO A 85 2.61 10.18 -10.28
N SER A 86 1.46 10.85 -10.40
CA SER A 86 0.66 11.26 -9.25
C SER A 86 0.01 10.06 -8.58
N CYS A 87 -0.52 9.10 -9.35
CA CYS A 87 -1.02 7.83 -8.82
C CYS A 87 0.08 7.08 -8.03
N GLN A 88 1.29 7.01 -8.58
CA GLN A 88 2.44 6.41 -7.89
C GLN A 88 2.80 7.14 -6.59
N PHE A 89 2.73 8.46 -6.59
CA PHE A 89 2.93 9.25 -5.38
C PHE A 89 1.90 8.91 -4.29
N ILE A 90 0.60 8.90 -4.64
CA ILE A 90 -0.51 8.58 -3.73
C ILE A 90 -0.33 7.19 -3.12
N VAL A 91 -0.05 6.20 -3.95
CA VAL A 91 0.23 4.84 -3.50
C VAL A 91 1.35 4.79 -2.47
N VAL A 92 2.47 5.44 -2.77
CA VAL A 92 3.66 5.39 -1.92
C VAL A 92 3.42 6.12 -0.61
N TYR A 93 2.62 7.18 -0.62
CA TYR A 93 2.15 7.87 0.57
C TYR A 93 1.45 6.88 1.53
N PHE A 94 0.46 6.13 1.03
CA PHE A 94 -0.27 5.16 1.85
C PHE A 94 0.57 3.93 2.25
N LEU A 95 1.47 3.43 1.38
CA LEU A 95 2.43 2.38 1.73
C LEU A 95 3.31 2.79 2.92
N LYS A 96 3.86 4.00 2.90
CA LYS A 96 4.66 4.55 3.99
C LYS A 96 3.85 4.68 5.28
N LYS A 97 2.59 5.10 5.17
CA LYS A 97 1.69 5.27 6.31
C LYS A 97 1.35 3.93 6.96
N SER A 98 1.05 2.90 6.17
CA SER A 98 0.85 1.53 6.66
C SER A 98 2.09 1.01 7.38
N ALA A 99 3.28 1.13 6.75
CA ALA A 99 4.53 0.66 7.34
C ALA A 99 4.84 1.34 8.69
N ARG A 100 4.47 2.62 8.85
CA ARG A 100 4.61 3.33 10.15
C ARG A 100 3.67 2.79 11.23
N ARG A 101 2.45 2.40 10.87
CA ARG A 101 1.52 1.75 11.80
C ARG A 101 2.03 0.37 12.22
N ASP A 102 2.58 -0.39 11.28
CA ASP A 102 3.12 -1.73 11.54
C ASP A 102 4.41 -1.72 12.38
N THR A 103 5.13 -0.59 12.41
CA THR A 103 6.30 -0.39 13.27
C THR A 103 5.99 0.04 14.70
N ASP A 104 4.72 0.10 15.13
CA ASP A 104 4.42 0.28 16.55
C ASP A 104 4.83 -0.98 17.33
N PRO A 105 5.89 -0.92 18.16
CA PRO A 105 6.39 -2.08 18.89
C PRO A 105 5.41 -2.61 19.94
N PHE A 106 4.30 -1.89 20.20
CA PHE A 106 3.26 -2.31 21.14
C PHE A 106 2.04 -2.98 20.48
N ALA A 107 1.87 -2.88 19.16
CA ALA A 107 0.73 -3.46 18.45
C ALA A 107 0.79 -5.00 18.34
N TYR A 108 1.96 -5.60 18.57
CA TYR A 108 2.18 -7.06 18.53
C TYR A 108 2.17 -7.74 19.92
N LYS A 109 1.56 -7.13 20.95
CA LYS A 109 1.21 -7.87 22.18
C LYS A 109 0.00 -8.76 21.95
N GLY A 110 0.17 -9.81 21.15
CA GLY A 110 -0.92 -10.75 20.93
C GLY A 110 -0.65 -11.83 19.91
N LEU A 111 0.47 -12.58 20.00
CA LEU A 111 0.59 -13.92 19.42
C LEU A 111 1.82 -14.68 19.94
N ILE A 112 1.98 -14.74 21.26
CA ILE A 112 2.54 -15.93 21.91
C ILE A 112 1.53 -16.27 23.00
N ARG A 113 0.65 -17.24 22.73
CA ARG A 113 -0.19 -17.78 23.78
C ARG A 113 0.69 -18.74 24.59
N PHE A 114 0.58 -18.74 25.91
CA PHE A 114 1.29 -19.72 26.75
C PHE A 114 0.94 -21.19 26.38
N THR A 115 -0.14 -21.41 25.63
CA THR A 115 -0.51 -22.71 25.03
C THR A 115 0.41 -23.15 23.90
N ASP A 116 1.18 -22.25 23.29
CA ASP A 116 2.13 -22.57 22.21
C ASP A 116 3.38 -23.29 22.75
N PHE A 117 3.60 -23.26 24.08
CA PHE A 117 4.55 -24.12 24.77
C PHE A 117 3.88 -25.44 25.19
N SER A 118 3.47 -26.25 24.22
CA SER A 118 3.15 -27.66 24.48
C SER A 118 4.43 -28.50 24.32
N GLY A 119 5.08 -28.78 25.45
CA GLY A 119 6.28 -29.60 25.47
C GLY A 119 6.98 -29.56 26.83
N ASN A 120 6.49 -30.36 27.78
CA ASN A 120 7.21 -30.86 28.94
C ASN A 120 8.19 -29.89 29.63
N MET A 121 7.68 -28.89 30.35
CA MET A 121 8.46 -28.27 31.44
C MET A 121 8.41 -29.16 32.69
N SER A 122 9.05 -30.32 32.59
CA SER A 122 9.61 -31.05 33.72
C SER A 122 11.12 -30.97 33.61
N GLN A 123 11.70 -29.84 34.00
CA GLN A 123 12.99 -29.74 34.70
C GLN A 123 13.23 -28.29 35.09
N SER A 124 13.60 -28.09 36.35
CA SER A 124 13.84 -26.81 36.98
C SER A 124 14.81 -25.94 36.18
N LEU A 125 14.41 -24.71 35.87
CA LEU A 125 15.32 -23.62 35.46
C LEU A 125 16.11 -23.07 36.67
N ILE A 126 16.47 -23.94 37.60
CA ILE A 126 17.40 -23.67 38.68
C ILE A 126 18.53 -24.67 38.47
N ASP A 127 19.71 -24.14 38.14
CA ASP A 127 20.95 -24.90 38.23
C ASP A 127 21.10 -25.32 39.70
N PRO A 128 21.03 -26.62 40.06
CA PRO A 128 21.13 -27.06 41.44
C PRO A 128 22.49 -26.71 42.06
N ASN A 129 23.51 -26.37 41.26
CA ASN A 129 24.79 -25.87 41.76
C ASN A 129 24.80 -24.38 42.10
N ALA A 130 23.79 -23.60 41.67
CA ALA A 130 23.69 -22.17 41.97
C ALA A 130 23.20 -21.92 43.41
N GLU A 131 22.36 -22.79 43.97
CA GLU A 131 21.92 -22.69 45.37
C GLU A 131 22.97 -23.17 46.37
N MET A 132 23.82 -24.14 46.00
CA MET A 132 24.80 -24.71 46.91
C MET A 132 25.97 -23.75 47.21
N LYS A 133 26.28 -22.83 46.30
CA LYS A 133 27.31 -21.78 46.51
C LYS A 133 26.85 -20.62 47.40
N ARG A 134 25.55 -20.49 47.71
CA ARG A 134 25.02 -19.42 48.58
C ARG A 134 24.90 -19.80 50.05
N ARG A 135 25.19 -21.05 50.44
CA ARG A 135 25.13 -21.51 51.84
C ARG A 135 26.50 -21.72 52.51
N MET A 136 27.61 -21.40 51.84
CA MET A 136 28.97 -21.55 52.39
C MET A 136 29.75 -20.24 52.58
N TYR A 137 29.06 -19.10 52.64
CA TYR A 137 29.62 -17.84 53.14
C TYR A 137 28.64 -17.18 54.12
#